data_AF-A0A3R1AXQ9-F1
#
_entry.id   AF-A0A3R1AXQ9-F1
#
_cell.length_a   1.000
_cell.length_b   1.000
_cell.length_c   1.000
_cell.angle_alpha   90.00
_cell.angle_beta   90.00
_cell.angle_gamma   90.00
#
_symmetry.space_group_name_H-M   'P 1'
#
loop_
_entity.id
_entity.type
_entity.pdbx_description
1 polymer ?
#
loop_
_entity_poly.entity_id
_entity_poly.type
_entity_poly.pdbx_seq_one_letter_code
_entity_poly.pdbx_strand_id
1 'polypeptide(L)'
;MPNFKPLNSLSQSHSEKGFYLNADASTGALISNATARIHSLMNLHSDIANLQPGSEVDISYLGAVSTYLLSDVYSLLEELEGRTENDKNDKTLIDQQAKTEQGGS
;
A
#
# COMPACT_ATOMS: atom_id res chain seq x y z
N MET A 1 -3.75 -21.58 7.55
CA MET A 1 -3.56 -20.30 8.26
C MET A 1 -3.50 -19.21 7.20
N PRO A 2 -4.17 -18.07 7.38
CA PRO A 2 -4.08 -16.98 6.42
C PRO A 2 -2.64 -16.41 6.39
N ASN A 3 -2.11 -16.23 5.17
CA ASN A 3 -0.73 -15.84 4.91
C ASN A 3 -0.57 -14.32 5.08
N PHE A 4 -0.46 -13.85 6.31
CA PHE A 4 -0.29 -12.43 6.61
C PHE A 4 1.18 -12.05 6.75
N LYS A 5 1.63 -11.07 5.97
CA LYS A 5 2.96 -10.46 6.09
C LYS A 5 2.86 -9.00 6.54
N PRO A 6 3.85 -8.48 7.28
CA PRO A 6 3.84 -7.07 7.62
C PRO A 6 3.93 -6.19 6.36
N LEU A 7 3.29 -5.03 6.39
CA LEU A 7 3.62 -3.93 5.48
C LEU A 7 5.06 -3.45 5.71
N ASN A 8 5.62 -2.66 4.79
CA ASN A 8 7.01 -2.20 4.88
C ASN A 8 7.34 -1.49 6.21
N SER A 9 8.64 -1.32 6.48
CA SER A 9 9.13 -0.73 7.73
C SER A 9 8.57 0.65 8.05
N LEU A 10 8.20 1.44 7.02
CA LEU A 10 7.62 2.78 7.20
C LEU A 10 6.21 2.73 7.78
N SER A 11 5.35 1.80 7.34
CA SER A 11 4.04 1.61 7.96
C SER A 11 4.17 1.00 9.36
N GLN A 12 5.15 0.12 9.57
CA GLN A 12 5.40 -0.46 10.90
C GLN A 12 5.86 0.58 11.93
N SER A 13 6.64 1.60 11.55
CA SER A 13 7.15 2.60 12.50
C SER A 13 6.10 3.54 13.07
N HIS A 14 4.92 3.63 12.44
CA HIS A 14 3.85 4.54 12.85
C HIS A 14 2.69 3.83 13.57
N SER A 15 2.75 2.50 13.75
CA SER A 15 1.67 1.71 14.36
C SER A 15 2.17 0.86 15.52
N GLU A 16 1.54 0.97 16.69
CA GLU A 16 1.84 0.08 17.83
C GLU A 16 1.46 -1.39 17.57
N LYS A 17 0.49 -1.64 16.69
CA LYS A 17 -0.03 -2.99 16.42
C LYS A 17 0.58 -3.66 15.20
N GLY A 18 1.35 -2.91 14.40
CA GLY A 18 1.89 -3.37 13.12
C GLY A 18 0.79 -3.66 12.10
N PHE A 19 1.01 -3.27 10.85
CA PHE A 19 0.04 -3.56 9.79
C PHE A 19 0.42 -4.80 9.01
N TYR A 20 -0.59 -5.60 8.70
CA TYR A 20 -0.40 -6.83 7.97
C TYR A 20 -1.27 -6.84 6.72
N LEU A 21 -0.67 -7.32 5.65
CA LEU A 21 -1.33 -7.60 4.40
C LEU A 21 -1.45 -9.11 4.23
N ASN A 22 -2.61 -9.56 3.73
CA ASN A 22 -2.71 -10.92 3.21
C ASN A 22 -1.84 -11.02 1.95
N ALA A 23 -0.76 -11.77 2.00
CA ALA A 23 0.16 -11.96 0.88
C ALA A 23 -0.55 -12.52 -0.36
N ASP A 24 -1.64 -13.27 -0.17
CA ASP A 24 -2.46 -13.84 -1.25
C ASP A 24 -3.57 -12.88 -1.73
N ALA A 25 -3.64 -11.64 -1.20
CA ALA A 25 -4.59 -10.63 -1.67
C ALA A 25 -4.41 -10.37 -3.17
N SER A 26 -5.50 -10.16 -3.91
CA SER A 26 -5.40 -9.81 -5.32
C SER A 26 -4.89 -8.38 -5.49
N THR A 27 -4.29 -8.10 -6.65
CA THR A 27 -3.92 -6.73 -7.07
C THR A 27 -5.09 -5.76 -6.96
N GLY A 28 -6.30 -6.18 -7.37
CA GLY A 28 -7.51 -5.37 -7.22
C GLY A 28 -7.82 -5.02 -5.75
N ALA A 29 -7.67 -5.98 -4.84
CA ALA A 29 -7.89 -5.74 -3.41
C ALA A 29 -6.84 -4.79 -2.81
N LEU A 30 -5.58 -4.83 -3.27
CA LEU A 30 -4.56 -3.87 -2.88
C LEU A 30 -4.90 -2.45 -3.32
N ILE A 31 -5.27 -2.29 -4.60
CA ILE A 31 -5.67 -1.00 -5.17
C ILE A 31 -6.88 -0.44 -4.42
N SER A 32 -7.93 -1.24 -4.22
CA SER A 32 -9.13 -0.79 -3.50
C SER A 32 -8.81 -0.33 -2.06
N ASN A 33 -7.93 -1.05 -1.35
CA ASN A 33 -7.53 -0.64 0.00
C ASN A 33 -6.69 0.65 -0.02
N ALA A 34 -5.74 0.79 -0.95
CA ALA A 34 -4.96 2.02 -1.10
C ALA A 34 -5.87 3.22 -1.42
N THR A 35 -6.79 3.08 -2.37
CA THR A 35 -7.77 4.12 -2.72
C THR A 35 -8.66 4.49 -1.54
N ALA A 36 -9.18 3.52 -0.79
CA ALA A 36 -10.02 3.81 0.39
C ALA A 36 -9.26 4.59 1.47
N ARG A 37 -7.97 4.28 1.69
CA ARG A 37 -7.11 5.02 2.62
C ARG A 37 -6.83 6.44 2.13
N ILE A 38 -6.58 6.64 0.83
CA ILE A 38 -6.45 7.99 0.23
C ILE A 38 -7.75 8.79 0.42
N HIS A 39 -8.91 8.19 0.16
CA HIS A 39 -10.20 8.85 0.38
C HIS A 39 -10.39 9.27 1.85
N SER A 40 -9.99 8.41 2.79
CA SER A 40 -10.05 8.72 4.23
C SER A 40 -9.16 9.91 4.59
N LEU A 41 -7.97 10.01 3.99
CA LEU A 41 -7.07 11.14 4.16
C LEU A 41 -7.65 12.45 3.57
N MET A 42 -8.28 12.36 2.39
CA MET A 42 -8.95 13.51 1.78
C MET A 42 -10.09 14.04 2.66
N ASN A 43 -10.89 13.13 3.25
CA ASN A 43 -11.95 13.49 4.18
C ASN A 43 -11.37 14.16 5.44
N LEU A 44 -10.33 13.57 6.04
CA LEU A 44 -9.64 14.15 7.20
C LEU A 44 -9.16 15.58 6.91
N HIS A 45 -8.51 15.80 5.76
CA HIS A 45 -8.06 17.14 5.38
C HIS A 45 -9.22 18.12 5.14
N SER A 46 -10.34 17.63 4.58
CA SER A 46 -11.54 18.46 4.41
C SER A 46 -12.16 18.84 5.76
N ASP A 47 -12.24 17.90 6.70
CA ASP A 47 -12.76 18.15 8.04
C ASP A 47 -11.90 19.18 8.78
N ILE A 48 -10.58 19.07 8.67
CA ILE A 48 -9.62 20.04 9.23
C ILE A 48 -9.82 21.43 8.62
N ALA A 49 -9.97 21.52 7.30
CA ALA A 49 -10.16 22.79 6.61
C ALA A 49 -11.48 23.48 6.98
N ASN A 50 -12.48 22.72 7.42
CA ASN A 50 -13.81 23.22 7.81
C ASN A 50 -13.94 23.51 9.32
N LEU A 51 -12.85 23.39 10.08
CA LEU A 51 -12.86 23.72 11.51
C LEU A 51 -13.19 25.20 11.72
N GLN A 52 -14.08 25.46 12.68
CA GLN A 52 -14.45 26.83 13.04
C GLN A 52 -13.25 27.55 13.70
N PRO A 53 -13.06 28.85 13.47
CA PRO A 53 -12.10 29.64 14.21
C PRO A 53 -12.32 29.51 15.72
N GLY A 54 -11.27 29.19 16.47
CA GLY A 54 -11.34 28.96 17.92
C GLY A 54 -11.67 27.52 18.34
N SER A 55 -11.78 26.58 17.40
CA SER A 55 -11.86 25.14 17.73
C SER A 55 -10.56 24.69 18.42
N GLU A 56 -10.66 24.12 19.61
CA GLU A 56 -9.54 23.44 20.26
C GLU A 56 -9.36 22.07 19.59
N VAL A 57 -8.35 21.98 18.73
CA VAL A 57 -8.02 20.76 18.02
C VAL A 57 -6.56 20.42 18.27
N ASP A 58 -6.33 19.16 18.65
CA ASP A 58 -4.99 18.62 18.79
C ASP A 58 -4.36 18.38 17.41
N ILE A 59 -3.66 19.39 16.91
CA ILE A 59 -2.95 19.34 15.63
C ILE A 59 -1.89 18.22 15.63
N SER A 60 -1.30 17.90 16.78
CA SER A 60 -0.29 16.84 16.87
C SER A 60 -0.91 15.47 16.62
N TYR A 61 -2.10 15.22 17.18
CA TYR A 61 -2.86 14.01 16.94
C TYR A 61 -3.30 13.90 15.46
N LEU A 62 -3.80 14.98 14.87
CA LEU A 62 -4.17 15.00 13.45
C LEU A 62 -2.98 14.74 12.53
N GLY A 63 -1.83 15.32 12.84
CA GLY A 63 -0.58 15.07 12.13
C GLY A 63 -0.20 13.58 12.20
N ALA A 64 -0.27 12.98 13.39
CA ALA A 64 0.01 11.56 13.57
C ALA A 64 -0.93 10.66 12.76
N VAL A 65 -2.24 10.93 12.77
CA VAL A 65 -3.23 10.18 11.97
C VAL A 65 -2.99 10.34 10.47
N SER A 66 -2.67 11.56 10.02
CA SER A 66 -2.37 11.84 8.60
C SER A 66 -1.12 11.07 8.15
N THR A 67 -0.02 11.16 8.91
CA THR A 67 1.22 10.42 8.65
C THR A 67 0.98 8.91 8.64
N TYR A 68 0.19 8.41 9.59
CA TYR A 68 -0.18 7.00 9.68
C TYR A 68 -0.88 6.52 8.40
N LEU A 69 -1.96 7.19 7.99
CA LEU A 69 -2.71 6.83 6.78
C LEU A 69 -1.84 6.92 5.52
N LEU A 70 -0.98 7.94 5.41
CA LEU A 70 -0.06 8.11 4.28
C LEU A 70 0.98 6.99 4.21
N SER A 71 1.60 6.64 5.33
CA SER A 71 2.57 5.54 5.39
C SER A 71 1.95 4.22 4.92
N ASP A 72 0.69 4.01 5.30
CA ASP A 72 -0.09 2.84 4.96
C ASP A 72 -0.47 2.75 3.49
N VAL A 73 -0.84 3.87 2.87
CA VAL A 73 -1.07 3.95 1.43
C VAL A 73 0.24 3.64 0.70
N TYR A 74 1.32 4.28 1.12
CA TYR A 74 2.63 4.12 0.50
C TYR A 74 3.09 2.66 0.49
N SER A 75 3.00 1.94 1.62
CA SER A 75 3.40 0.53 1.68
C SER A 75 2.54 -0.38 0.78
N LEU A 76 1.25 -0.09 0.62
CA LEU A 76 0.39 -0.86 -0.29
C LEU A 76 0.76 -0.61 -1.76
N LEU A 77 1.17 0.62 -2.09
CA LEU A 77 1.62 0.97 -3.44
C LEU A 77 2.97 0.34 -3.76
N GLU A 78 3.93 0.33 -2.84
CA GLU A 78 5.21 -0.39 -3.02
C GLU A 78 5.00 -1.89 -3.21
N GLU A 79 4.10 -2.50 -2.43
CA GLU A 79 3.75 -3.91 -2.61
C GLU A 79 3.16 -4.18 -4.00
N LEU A 80 2.29 -3.29 -4.47
CA LEU A 80 1.67 -3.39 -5.80
C LEU A 80 2.72 -3.24 -6.91
N GLU A 81 3.65 -2.31 -6.76
CA GLU A 81 4.78 -2.11 -7.67
C GLU A 81 5.66 -3.35 -7.74
N GLY A 82 6.08 -3.88 -6.58
CA GLY A 82 6.91 -5.09 -6.52
C GLY A 82 6.25 -6.32 -7.16
N ARG A 83 4.92 -6.48 -7.02
CA ARG A 83 4.17 -7.55 -7.73
C ARG A 83 4.19 -7.37 -9.24
N THR A 84 4.01 -6.12 -9.69
CA THR A 84 3.99 -5.79 -11.12
C THR A 84 5.37 -6.03 -11.76
N GLU A 85 6.46 -5.76 -11.03
CA GLU A 85 7.81 -6.05 -11.48
C GLU A 85 8.09 -7.57 -11.56
N ASN A 86 7.68 -8.33 -10.55
CA ASN A 86 7.82 -9.79 -10.56
C ASN A 86 7.06 -10.44 -11.72
N ASP A 87 5.81 -10.02 -11.97
CA ASP A 87 5.00 -10.51 -13.08
C ASP A 87 5.65 -10.26 -14.46
N LYS A 88 6.38 -9.14 -14.62
CA LYS A 88 7.13 -8.83 -15.86
C LYS A 88 8.37 -9.71 -16.01
N ASN A 89 9.09 -9.93 -14.91
CA ASN A 89 10.30 -10.76 -14.91
C ASN A 89 9.97 -12.23 -15.21
N ASP A 90 8.91 -12.76 -14.60
CA ASP A 90 8.46 -14.14 -14.82
C ASP A 90 8.03 -14.38 -16.28
N LYS A 91 7.26 -13.45 -16.87
CA LYS A 91 6.91 -13.51 -18.30
C LYS A 91 8.15 -13.49 -19.19
N THR A 92 9.14 -12.65 -18.87
CA THR A 92 10.38 -12.55 -19.64
C THR A 92 11.18 -13.86 -19.58
N LEU A 93 11.24 -14.52 -18.42
CA LEU A 93 11.92 -15.81 -18.25
C LEU A 93 11.22 -16.93 -19.04
N ILE A 94 9.88 -16.98 -18.98
CA ILE A 94 9.08 -17.96 -19.74
C ILE A 94 9.30 -17.77 -21.25
N ASP A 95 9.26 -16.52 -21.73
CA ASP A 95 9.48 -16.20 -23.15
C ASP A 95 10.90 -16.57 -23.62
N GLN A 96 11.90 -16.46 -22.74
CA GLN A 96 13.27 -16.89 -23.04
C GLN A 96 13.38 -18.41 -23.12
N GLN A 97 12.80 -19.16 -22.17
CA GLN A 97 12.80 -20.62 -22.18
C GLN A 97 12.10 -21.17 -23.43
N ALA A 98 10.95 -20.62 -23.80
CA ALA A 98 10.20 -21.03 -24.98
C ALA A 98 10.98 -20.81 -26.30
N LYS A 99 11.81 -19.78 -26.38
CA LYS A 99 12.66 -19.50 -27.56
C LYS A 99 13.88 -20.43 -27.65
N THR A 100 14.46 -20.82 -26.53
CA THR A 100 15.59 -21.77 -26.51
C THR A 100 15.16 -23.17 -26.95
N GLU A 101 13.95 -23.60 -26.61
CA GLU A 101 13.40 -24.90 -27.02
C GLU A 101 13.00 -24.97 -28.50
N GLN A 102 12.70 -23.84 -29.15
CA GLN A 102 12.35 -23.78 -30.57
C GLN A 102 13.57 -23.56 -31.50
N GLY A 103 14.71 -23.11 -30.96
CA GLY A 103 15.94 -22.83 -31.73
C GLY A 103 16.98 -23.95 -31.75
N GLY A 104 16.74 -25.04 -31.01
CA GLY A 104 17.59 -26.24 -31.01
C GLY A 104 17.00 -27.35 -31.87
N SER A 105 17.20 -27.29 -33.18
CA SER A 105 16.98 -28.40 -34.12
C SER A 105 18.02 -28.35 -35.23
#